data_AF-A0A1F6MCH9-F1
#
_entry.id   AF-A0A1F6MCH9-F1
#
_cell.length_a   1.000
_cell.length_b   1.000
_cell.length_c   1.000
_cell.angle_alpha   90.00
_cell.angle_beta   90.00
_cell.angle_gamma   90.00
#
_symmetry.space_group_name_H-M   'P 1'
#
loop_
_entity.id
_entity.type
_entity.pdbx_description
1 polymer ?
#
loop_
_entity_poly.entity_id
_entity_poly.type
_entity_poly.pdbx_seq_one_letter_code
_entity_poly.pdbx_strand_id
1 'polypeptide(L)'
;MKNPLEMLGNIIDDPERRQKIQLSAEYGEIMWRVEEALTNLISDGGQLSQKMHRRISELLHRRDAIREVYLKAEETPPKKGTEMLTEVVEMIKELEKDIKRLADS
;
A
#
# COMPACT_ATOMS: atom_id res chain seq x y z
N MET A 1 5.15 20.56 32.18
CA MET A 1 4.78 19.62 31.10
C MET A 1 5.54 20.04 29.86
N LYS A 2 6.20 19.13 29.13
CA LYS A 2 6.96 19.47 27.91
C LYS A 2 6.00 19.94 26.81
N ASN A 3 6.44 20.87 25.97
CA ASN A 3 5.60 21.57 24.99
C ASN A 3 5.23 20.63 23.83
N PRO A 4 3.95 20.52 23.42
CA PRO A 4 3.53 19.71 22.27
C PRO A 4 4.26 20.09 20.96
N LEU A 5 4.69 21.35 20.82
CA LEU A 5 5.48 21.82 19.67
C LEU A 5 6.94 21.33 19.70
N GLU A 6 7.53 21.17 20.89
CA GLU A 6 8.86 20.53 21.04
C GLU A 6 8.81 19.03 20.67
N MET A 7 7.65 18.39 20.86
CA MET A 7 7.46 16.99 20.45
C MET A 7 7.35 16.82 18.94
N LEU A 8 6.77 17.80 18.22
CA LEU A 8 6.75 17.81 16.75
C LEU A 8 8.13 18.15 16.17
N GLY A 9 8.86 19.08 16.79
CA GLY A 9 10.24 19.42 16.42
C GLY A 9 11.19 18.21 16.51
N ASN A 10 11.09 17.40 17.58
CA ASN A 10 11.94 16.22 17.78
C ASN A 10 11.65 15.05 16.81
N ILE A 11 10.52 15.04 16.09
CA ILE A 11 10.16 13.96 15.15
C ILE A 11 10.78 14.19 13.76
N ILE A 12 11.00 15.46 13.38
CA ILE A 12 11.47 15.83 12.04
C ILE A 12 13.00 15.74 11.91
N ASP A 13 13.75 15.75 13.02
CA ASP A 13 15.22 15.67 13.03
C ASP A 13 15.79 14.25 12.80
N ASP A 14 14.94 13.21 12.86
CA ASP A 14 15.33 11.82 12.60
C ASP A 14 15.07 11.44 11.12
N PRO A 15 16.12 11.24 10.30
CA PRO A 15 15.97 10.95 8.87
C PRO A 15 15.22 9.64 8.61
N GLU A 16 15.36 8.62 9.48
CA GLU A 16 14.66 7.34 9.30
C GLU A 16 13.15 7.52 9.55
N ARG A 17 12.75 8.28 10.57
CA ARG A 17 11.34 8.59 10.81
C ARG A 17 10.73 9.38 9.67
N ARG A 18 11.45 10.37 9.15
CA ARG A 18 11.01 11.17 8.00
C ARG A 18 10.79 10.29 6.78
N GLN A 19 11.73 9.39 6.49
CA GLN A 19 11.62 8.45 5.38
C GLN A 19 10.45 7.49 5.59
N LYS A 20 10.27 6.96 6.80
CA LYS A 20 9.13 6.11 7.14
C LYS A 20 7.80 6.81 6.83
N ILE A 21 7.62 8.04 7.29
CA ILE A 21 6.41 8.86 7.03
C ILE A 21 6.18 9.05 5.52
N GLN A 22 7.25 9.35 4.76
CA GLN A 22 7.15 9.50 3.30
C GLN A 22 6.67 8.21 2.62
N LEU A 23 7.24 7.07 2.98
CA LEU A 23 6.86 5.77 2.41
C LEU A 23 5.41 5.38 2.79
N SER A 24 4.99 5.66 4.02
CA SER A 24 3.60 5.41 4.44
C SER A 24 2.61 6.28 3.66
N ALA A 25 2.97 7.52 3.34
CA ALA A 25 2.16 8.40 2.49
C ALA A 25 2.09 7.88 1.04
N GLU A 26 3.23 7.46 0.48
CA GLU A 26 3.29 6.88 -0.87
C GLU A 26 2.47 5.59 -0.97
N TYR A 27 2.57 4.70 0.02
CA TYR A 27 1.72 3.52 0.13
C TYR A 27 0.23 3.88 0.13
N GLY A 28 -0.18 4.87 0.94
CA GLY A 28 -1.58 5.29 1.02
C GLY A 28 -2.12 5.78 -0.31
N GLU A 29 -1.32 6.57 -1.05
CA GLU A 29 -1.68 7.07 -2.37
C GLU A 29 -1.86 5.96 -3.40
N ILE A 30 -0.92 5.02 -3.48
CA ILE A 30 -0.98 3.91 -4.45
C ILE A 30 -2.08 2.91 -4.07
N MET A 31 -2.22 2.59 -2.78
CA MET A 31 -3.27 1.68 -2.30
C MET A 31 -4.66 2.22 -2.61
N TRP A 32 -4.88 3.53 -2.47
CA TRP A 32 -6.15 4.14 -2.85
C TRP A 32 -6.48 3.91 -4.33
N ARG A 33 -5.52 4.13 -5.24
CA ARG A 33 -5.72 3.84 -6.68
C ARG A 33 -5.95 2.36 -6.97
N VAL A 34 -5.23 1.48 -6.27
CA VAL A 34 -5.41 0.02 -6.36
C VAL A 34 -6.82 -0.39 -5.94
N GLU A 35 -7.34 0.16 -4.84
CA GLU A 35 -8.70 -0.13 -4.36
C GLU A 35 -9.77 0.38 -5.33
N GLU A 36 -9.59 1.57 -5.89
CA GLU A 36 -10.48 2.12 -6.92
C GLU A 36 -10.51 1.23 -8.18
N ALA A 37 -9.33 0.85 -8.69
CA ALA A 37 -9.23 0.01 -9.88
C ALA A 37 -9.81 -1.40 -9.68
N LEU A 38 -9.58 -2.02 -8.51
CA LEU A 38 -10.20 -3.30 -8.16
C LEU A 38 -11.72 -3.19 -8.04
N THR A 39 -12.22 -2.10 -7.47
CA THR A 39 -13.66 -1.85 -7.37
C THR A 39 -14.29 -1.75 -8.76
N ASN A 40 -13.66 -0.99 -9.67
CA ASN A 40 -14.12 -0.84 -11.05
C ASN A 40 -14.18 -2.19 -11.78
N LEU A 41 -13.12 -3.02 -11.66
CA LEU A 41 -13.09 -4.36 -12.24
C LEU A 41 -14.22 -5.27 -11.75
N ILE A 42 -14.65 -5.11 -10.50
CA ILE A 42 -15.73 -5.90 -9.90
C ILE A 42 -17.09 -5.33 -10.32
N SER A 43 -17.24 -4.00 -10.32
CA SER A 43 -18.50 -3.32 -10.62
C SER A 43 -18.89 -3.37 -12.10
N ASP A 44 -17.93 -3.54 -13.01
CA ASP A 44 -18.19 -3.67 -14.45
C ASP A 44 -18.96 -4.94 -14.84
N GLY A 45 -19.29 -5.81 -13.87
CA GLY A 45 -20.64 -6.38 -13.63
C GLY A 45 -21.41 -7.12 -14.74
N GLY A 46 -20.87 -7.23 -15.95
CA GLY A 46 -21.31 -8.16 -16.99
C GLY A 46 -20.78 -9.57 -16.71
N GLN A 47 -21.12 -10.54 -17.56
CA GLN A 47 -20.64 -11.94 -17.45
C GLN A 47 -19.10 -12.02 -17.49
N LEU A 48 -18.45 -11.73 -16.37
CA LEU A 48 -17.03 -11.98 -16.18
C LEU A 48 -16.82 -13.49 -16.27
N SER A 49 -15.94 -13.91 -17.18
CA SER A 49 -15.57 -15.33 -17.27
C SER A 49 -15.06 -15.84 -15.92
N GLN A 50 -15.19 -17.14 -15.65
CA GLN A 50 -14.60 -17.76 -14.45
C GLN A 50 -13.09 -17.48 -14.33
N LYS A 51 -12.40 -17.36 -15.48
CA LYS A 51 -10.99 -16.98 -15.55
C LYS A 51 -10.73 -15.57 -15.02
N MET A 52 -11.59 -14.60 -15.35
CA MET A 52 -11.48 -13.24 -14.83
C MET A 52 -11.75 -13.18 -13.33
N HIS A 53 -12.79 -13.85 -12.85
CA HIS A 53 -13.09 -13.95 -11.42
C HIS A 53 -11.90 -14.50 -10.62
N ARG A 54 -11.25 -15.55 -11.12
CA ARG A 54 -10.06 -16.12 -10.48
C ARG A 54 -8.91 -15.10 -10.39
N ARG A 55 -8.61 -14.40 -11.49
CA ARG A 55 -7.54 -13.38 -11.51
C ARG A 55 -7.85 -12.23 -10.56
N ILE A 56 -9.09 -11.74 -10.53
CA ILE A 56 -9.51 -10.69 -9.58
C ILE A 56 -9.33 -11.18 -8.14
N SER A 57 -9.74 -12.41 -7.82
CA SER A 57 -9.56 -13.00 -6.49
C SER A 57 -8.07 -13.08 -6.08
N GLU A 58 -7.19 -13.46 -7.00
CA GLU A 58 -5.73 -13.48 -6.78
C GLU A 58 -5.17 -12.07 -6.49
N LEU A 59 -5.66 -11.04 -7.19
CA LEU A 59 -5.26 -9.64 -6.94
C LEU A 59 -5.77 -9.12 -5.60
N LEU A 60 -7.01 -9.44 -5.21
CA LEU A 60 -7.56 -9.12 -3.89
C LEU A 60 -6.75 -9.75 -2.77
N HIS A 61 -6.38 -11.03 -2.91
CA HIS A 61 -5.55 -11.72 -1.93
C HIS A 61 -4.16 -11.08 -1.80
N ARG A 62 -3.54 -10.69 -2.93
CA ARG A 62 -2.27 -9.95 -2.91
C ARG A 62 -2.40 -8.58 -2.24
N ARG A 63 -3.46 -7.83 -2.50
CA ARG A 63 -3.75 -6.56 -1.81
C ARG A 63 -3.78 -6.76 -0.30
N ASP A 64 -4.48 -7.79 0.17
CA ASP A 64 -4.62 -8.07 1.61
C ASP A 64 -3.28 -8.46 2.24
N ALA A 65 -2.49 -9.30 1.56
CA ALA A 65 -1.15 -9.66 2.02
C ALA A 65 -0.23 -8.43 2.11
N ILE A 66 -0.28 -7.51 1.14
CA ILE A 66 0.50 -6.26 1.17
C ILE A 66 0.07 -5.39 2.36
N ARG A 67 -1.25 -5.29 2.62
CA ARG A 67 -1.78 -4.54 3.77
C ARG A 67 -1.29 -5.13 5.10
N GLU A 68 -1.20 -6.44 5.24
CA GLU A 68 -0.65 -7.08 6.44
C GLU A 68 0.82 -6.72 6.66
N VAL A 69 1.64 -6.74 5.60
CA VAL A 69 3.05 -6.36 5.68
C VAL A 69 3.21 -4.88 6.03
N TYR A 70 2.38 -4.01 5.45
CA TYR A 70 2.33 -2.58 5.78
C TYR A 70 2.06 -2.36 7.28
N LEU A 71 1.00 -2.97 7.82
CA LEU A 71 0.65 -2.83 9.25
C LEU A 71 1.80 -3.28 10.16
N LYS A 72 2.46 -4.38 9.80
CA LYS A 72 3.65 -4.85 10.54
C LYS A 72 4.82 -3.87 10.45
N ALA A 73 5.01 -3.21 9.31
CA ALA A 73 6.06 -2.22 9.13
C ALA A 73 5.81 -0.95 9.97
N GLU A 74 4.54 -0.55 10.12
CA GLU A 74 4.14 0.57 10.99
C GLU A 74 4.48 0.31 12.47
N GLU A 75 4.27 -0.91 12.95
CA GLU A 75 4.61 -1.32 14.33
C GLU A 75 6.12 -1.53 14.55
N THR A 76 6.90 -1.65 13.48
CA THR A 76 8.34 -1.93 13.53
C THR A 76 9.16 -0.65 13.78
N PRO A 77 10.26 -0.72 14.57
CA PRO A 77 11.17 0.42 14.78
C PRO A 77 11.66 1.07 13.48
N PRO A 78 11.94 2.39 13.46
CA PRO A 78 12.12 3.18 12.23
C PRO A 78 13.02 2.56 11.16
N LYS A 79 14.26 2.18 11.49
CA LYS A 79 15.19 1.54 10.55
C LYS A 79 14.58 0.34 9.81
N LYS A 80 14.15 -0.68 10.55
CA LYS A 80 13.61 -1.91 9.98
C LYS A 80 12.22 -1.70 9.37
N GLY A 81 11.42 -0.80 9.94
CA GLY A 81 10.14 -0.41 9.39
C GLY A 81 10.27 0.28 8.03
N THR A 82 11.32 1.06 7.83
CA THR A 82 11.62 1.74 6.56
C THR A 82 11.99 0.74 5.46
N GLU A 83 12.82 -0.26 5.78
CA GLU A 83 13.17 -1.35 4.86
C GLU A 83 11.89 -2.12 4.43
N MET A 84 11.05 -2.50 5.40
CA MET A 84 9.78 -3.19 5.12
C MET A 84 8.81 -2.32 4.32
N LEU A 85 8.71 -1.01 4.62
CA LEU A 85 7.85 -0.10 3.86
C LEU A 85 8.34 0.11 2.43
N THR A 86 9.65 0.05 2.20
CA THR A 86 10.21 0.12 0.84
C THR A 86 9.73 -1.09 0.03
N GLU A 87 9.83 -2.30 0.59
CA GLU A 87 9.30 -3.52 -0.03
C GLU A 87 7.78 -3.42 -0.27
N VAL A 88 7.02 -2.89 0.70
CA VAL A 88 5.57 -2.68 0.58
C VAL A 88 5.23 -1.76 -0.59
N VAL A 89 5.96 -0.65 -0.73
CA VAL A 89 5.78 0.32 -1.83
C VAL A 89 6.07 -0.34 -3.19
N GLU A 90 7.09 -1.20 -3.28
CA GLU A 90 7.37 -1.95 -4.49
C GLU A 90 6.27 -2.97 -4.80
N MET A 91 5.82 -3.73 -3.80
CA MET A 91 4.75 -4.72 -3.97
C MET A 91 3.44 -4.08 -4.42
N ILE A 92 3.04 -2.93 -3.86
CA ILE A 92 1.81 -2.24 -4.25
C ILE A 92 1.91 -1.67 -5.68
N LYS A 93 3.09 -1.19 -6.11
CA LYS A 93 3.31 -0.76 -7.50
C LYS A 93 3.21 -1.91 -8.49
N GLU A 94 3.74 -3.08 -8.16
CA GLU A 94 3.57 -4.26 -9.00
C GLU A 94 2.11 -4.74 -9.04
N LEU A 95 1.40 -4.67 -7.91
CA LEU A 95 -0.03 -4.95 -7.88
C LEU A 95 -0.83 -3.97 -8.75
N GLU A 96 -0.55 -2.67 -8.67
CA GLU A 96 -1.17 -1.63 -9.52
C GLU A 96 -0.97 -1.93 -11.01
N LYS A 97 0.24 -2.33 -11.41
CA LYS A 97 0.55 -2.74 -12.79
C LYS A 97 -0.26 -3.97 -13.22
N ASP A 98 -0.37 -4.97 -12.36
CA ASP A 98 -1.09 -6.20 -12.68
C ASP A 98 -2.60 -5.99 -12.81
N ILE A 99 -3.17 -5.11 -11.97
CA ILE A 99 -4.56 -4.66 -12.08
C ILE A 99 -4.78 -3.94 -13.41
N LYS A 100 -3.89 -3.00 -13.76
CA LYS A 100 -3.98 -2.29 -15.04
C LYS A 100 -3.91 -3.23 -16.25
N ARG A 101 -2.98 -4.20 -16.24
CA ARG A 101 -2.90 -5.22 -17.29
C ARG A 101 -4.17 -6.06 -17.40
N LEU A 102 -4.82 -6.36 -16.27
CA LEU A 102 -6.08 -7.10 -16.25
C LEU A 102 -7.23 -6.28 -16.84
N ALA A 103 -7.28 -4.97 -16.54
CA ALA A 103 -8.29 -4.06 -17.09
C ALA A 103 -8.12 -3.79 -18.59
N ASP A 104 -6.88 -3.79 -19.08
CA ASP A 104 -6.57 -3.61 -20.51
C ASP A 104 -6.76 -4.88 -21.36
N SER A 105 -7.06 -6.05 -20.75
CA SER A 105 -7.21 -7.37 -21.41
C SER A 105 -8.64 -7.67 -21.83
#